data_AF-A0A7V3CCU9-F1
#
_entry.id   AF-A0A7V3CCU9-F1
#
_cell.length_a   1.000
_cell.length_b   1.000
_cell.length_c   1.000
_cell.angle_alpha   90.00
_cell.angle_beta   90.00
_cell.angle_gamma   90.00
#
_symmetry.space_group_name_H-M   'P 1'
#
loop_
_entity.id
_entity.type
_entity.pdbx_description
1 polymer ?
#
loop_
_entity_poly.entity_id
_entity_poly.type
_entity_poly.pdbx_seq_one_letter_code
_entity_poly.pdbx_strand_id
1 'polypeptide(L)'
;AAEVVSLSHDANALAKTHSLLNEGRGADLVIEAVGLPEMWELACDLARPGGRVCFYGGCAKGTEVKLDTYRVHYEELQLFGVFHHTPAYFQKAVEYLSSGKIRPEGLVVGEYSLDRIHEVFRKGEKSNPLKLAVIP
;
A
#
# COMPACT_ATOMS: atom_id res chain seq x y z
N ALA A 1 0.00 11.85 -14.06
CA ALA A 1 -1.30 11.13 -14.03
C ALA A 1 -1.10 9.85 -13.21
N ALA A 2 -2.15 9.29 -12.62
CA ALA A 2 -2.06 7.98 -11.98
C ALA A 2 -2.16 6.91 -13.07
N GLU A 3 -1.25 5.94 -13.06
CA GLU A 3 -1.26 4.80 -13.97
C GLU A 3 -1.57 3.52 -13.18
N VAL A 4 -2.40 2.66 -13.76
CA VAL A 4 -2.78 1.38 -13.15
C VAL A 4 -2.29 0.26 -14.05
N VAL A 5 -1.45 -0.61 -13.49
CA VAL A 5 -0.93 -1.79 -14.17
C VAL A 5 -1.46 -3.03 -13.44
N SER A 6 -2.16 -3.91 -14.16
CA SER A 6 -2.56 -5.21 -13.60
C SER A 6 -1.38 -6.17 -13.64
N LEU A 7 -0.96 -6.66 -12.47
CA LEU A 7 0.05 -7.71 -12.33
C LEU A 7 -0.55 -9.11 -12.53
N SER A 8 -1.86 -9.27 -12.28
CA SER A 8 -2.55 -10.51 -12.57
C SER A 8 -2.67 -10.66 -14.09
N HIS A 9 -2.15 -11.77 -14.63
CA HIS A 9 -2.26 -12.21 -16.04
C HIS A 9 -1.24 -11.65 -17.06
N ASP A 10 -0.21 -10.91 -16.64
CA ASP A 10 0.83 -10.42 -17.56
C ASP A 10 2.24 -10.72 -17.03
N ALA A 11 2.93 -11.67 -17.66
CA ALA A 11 4.31 -12.03 -17.34
C ALA A 11 5.30 -10.88 -17.54
N ASN A 12 4.92 -9.83 -18.29
CA ASN A 12 5.72 -8.63 -18.54
C ASN A 12 5.32 -7.44 -17.67
N ALA A 13 4.40 -7.60 -16.71
CA ALA A 13 3.88 -6.47 -15.94
C ALA A 13 4.98 -5.72 -15.16
N LEU A 14 6.01 -6.43 -14.69
CA LEU A 14 7.20 -5.84 -14.09
C LEU A 14 7.95 -4.97 -15.12
N ALA A 15 8.34 -5.54 -16.26
CA ALA A 15 9.07 -4.83 -17.31
C ALA A 15 8.30 -3.61 -17.84
N LYS A 16 6.98 -3.74 -17.98
CA LYS A 16 6.08 -2.65 -18.32
C LYS A 16 6.11 -1.56 -17.26
N THR A 17 5.96 -1.92 -15.98
CA THR A 17 6.06 -0.97 -14.87
C THR A 17 7.41 -0.25 -14.87
N HIS A 18 8.52 -0.95 -15.08
CA HIS A 18 9.85 -0.32 -15.21
C HIS A 18 9.90 0.69 -16.37
N SER A 19 9.38 0.32 -17.56
CA SER A 19 9.38 1.22 -18.72
C SER A 19 8.62 2.52 -18.49
N LEU A 20 7.63 2.50 -17.60
CA LEU A 20 6.83 3.66 -17.22
C LEU A 20 7.51 4.54 -16.16
N LEU A 21 8.58 4.05 -15.52
CA LEU A 21 9.22 4.68 -14.36
C LEU A 21 10.67 5.07 -14.65
N ASN A 22 10.97 6.36 -14.49
CA ASN A 22 12.33 6.91 -14.49
C ASN A 22 13.20 6.43 -15.67
N GLU A 23 12.64 6.45 -16.89
CA GLU A 23 13.33 6.03 -18.13
C GLU A 23 13.77 4.55 -18.10
N GLY A 24 12.98 3.68 -17.46
CA GLY A 24 13.30 2.26 -17.34
C GLY A 24 14.02 1.88 -16.05
N ARG A 25 14.40 2.85 -15.21
CA ARG A 25 15.24 2.61 -14.02
C ARG A 25 14.47 2.10 -12.80
N GLY A 26 13.13 2.24 -12.76
CA GLY A 26 12.31 1.91 -11.59
C GLY A 26 12.03 3.11 -10.67
N ALA A 27 11.23 2.92 -9.63
CA ALA A 27 10.72 4.00 -8.78
C ALA A 27 11.74 4.48 -7.71
N ASP A 28 11.71 5.78 -7.39
CA ASP A 28 12.45 6.34 -6.24
C ASP A 28 11.94 5.85 -4.87
N LEU A 29 10.62 5.62 -4.80
CA LEU A 29 9.93 5.10 -3.61
C LEU A 29 8.83 4.15 -4.06
N VAL A 30 8.84 2.94 -3.52
CA VAL A 30 7.76 1.96 -3.65
C VAL A 30 7.04 1.84 -2.30
N ILE A 31 5.70 1.88 -2.31
CA ILE A 31 4.87 1.64 -1.12
C ILE A 31 4.10 0.34 -1.36
N GLU A 32 4.47 -0.71 -0.63
CA GLU A 32 3.79 -2.01 -0.65
C GLU A 32 2.65 -1.98 0.36
N ALA A 33 1.40 -2.17 -0.09
CA ALA A 33 0.19 -2.02 0.74
C ALA A 33 -0.75 -3.23 0.70
N VAL A 34 -0.30 -4.37 0.16
CA VAL A 34 -1.01 -5.64 0.09
C VAL A 34 -0.62 -6.56 1.26
N GLY A 35 0.68 -6.64 1.59
CA GLY A 35 1.18 -7.45 2.71
C GLY A 35 1.30 -8.94 2.42
N LEU A 36 1.72 -9.30 1.20
CA LEU A 36 2.07 -10.67 0.81
C LEU A 36 3.58 -10.77 0.55
N PRO A 37 4.26 -11.88 0.89
CA PRO A 37 5.71 -12.02 0.69
C PRO A 37 6.13 -11.81 -0.76
N GLU A 38 5.41 -12.36 -1.73
CA GLU A 38 5.67 -12.15 -3.15
C GLU A 38 5.53 -10.69 -3.58
N MET A 39 4.68 -9.91 -2.91
CA MET A 39 4.51 -8.49 -3.18
C MET A 39 5.62 -7.66 -2.54
N TRP A 40 6.18 -8.10 -1.40
CA TRP A 40 7.37 -7.48 -0.80
C TRP A 40 8.59 -7.66 -1.69
N GLU A 41 8.81 -8.86 -2.22
CA GLU A 41 9.89 -9.15 -3.16
C GLU A 41 9.74 -8.32 -4.44
N LEU A 42 8.53 -8.32 -5.02
CA LEU A 42 8.22 -7.49 -6.19
C LEU A 42 8.45 -5.99 -5.93
N ALA A 43 8.07 -5.49 -4.76
CA ALA A 43 8.26 -4.09 -4.40
C ALA A 43 9.75 -3.71 -4.38
N CYS A 44 10.63 -4.64 -4.00
CA CYS A 44 12.07 -4.45 -4.11
C CYS A 44 12.49 -4.33 -5.58
N ASP A 45 12.03 -5.24 -6.45
CA ASP A 45 12.34 -5.24 -7.89
C ASP A 45 11.93 -3.96 -8.60
N LEU A 46 10.79 -3.38 -8.21
CA LEU A 46 10.28 -2.13 -8.78
C LEU A 46 11.08 -0.88 -8.40
N ALA A 47 11.88 -0.92 -7.33
CA ALA A 47 12.68 0.21 -6.90
C ALA A 47 13.95 0.34 -7.75
N ARG A 48 14.35 1.58 -8.05
CA ARG A 48 15.64 1.83 -8.71
C ARG A 48 16.83 1.56 -7.77
N PRO A 49 18.06 1.43 -8.29
CA PRO A 49 19.26 1.59 -7.48
C PRO A 49 19.24 2.91 -6.70
N GLY A 50 19.50 2.86 -5.39
CA GLY A 50 19.43 3.94 -4.42
C GLY A 50 18.00 4.35 -4.05
N GLY A 51 17.02 3.53 -4.45
CA GLY A 51 15.61 3.72 -4.16
C GLY A 51 15.22 3.24 -2.75
N ARG A 52 13.94 3.42 -2.42
CA ARG A 52 13.40 3.08 -1.10
C ARG A 52 12.14 2.24 -1.22
N VAL A 53 11.95 1.29 -0.32
CA VAL A 53 10.75 0.47 -0.22
C VAL A 53 10.16 0.61 1.17
N CYS A 54 8.91 1.09 1.21
CA CYS A 54 8.09 1.17 2.40
C CYS A 54 7.15 -0.03 2.45
N PHE A 55 7.37 -0.94 3.40
CA PHE A 55 6.48 -2.05 3.66
C PHE A 55 5.35 -1.62 4.60
N TYR A 56 4.27 -1.11 4.00
CA TYR A 56 3.07 -0.66 4.72
C TYR A 56 2.10 -1.82 4.98
N GLY A 57 1.94 -2.73 4.01
CA GLY A 57 1.22 -3.99 4.18
C GLY A 57 2.07 -4.98 4.97
N GLY A 58 1.60 -5.40 6.14
CA GLY A 58 2.29 -6.39 6.96
C GLY A 58 2.03 -7.83 6.49
N CYS A 59 3.08 -8.62 6.30
CA CYS A 59 2.96 -10.05 6.08
C CYS A 59 2.45 -10.79 7.32
N ALA A 60 1.85 -11.97 7.12
CA ALA A 60 1.44 -12.84 8.21
C ALA A 60 2.64 -13.25 9.10
N LYS A 61 2.37 -13.50 10.38
CA LYS A 61 3.41 -13.93 11.33
C LYS A 61 4.03 -15.26 10.88
N GLY A 62 5.36 -15.33 10.90
CA GLY A 62 6.11 -16.53 10.52
C GLY A 62 6.44 -16.61 9.02
N THR A 63 6.10 -15.58 8.24
CA THR A 63 6.50 -15.45 6.85
C THR A 63 7.94 -14.95 6.72
N GLU A 64 8.66 -15.44 5.72
CA GLU A 64 9.97 -14.96 5.30
C GLU A 64 9.91 -14.52 3.84
N VAL A 65 10.83 -13.63 3.45
CA VAL A 65 11.00 -13.14 2.07
C VAL A 65 12.45 -13.30 1.65
N LYS A 66 12.68 -13.50 0.36
CA LYS A 66 14.01 -13.55 -0.24
C LYS A 66 14.38 -12.18 -0.81
N LEU A 67 15.52 -11.66 -0.40
CA LEU A 67 16.04 -10.37 -0.88
C LEU A 67 17.35 -10.57 -1.64
N ASP A 68 17.52 -9.80 -2.72
CA ASP A 68 18.79 -9.72 -3.42
C ASP A 68 19.78 -8.85 -2.61
N THR A 69 20.79 -9.50 -2.05
CA THR A 69 21.82 -8.86 -1.23
C THR A 69 22.67 -7.87 -2.02
N TYR A 70 22.86 -8.07 -3.32
CA TYR A 70 23.60 -7.13 -4.16
C TYR A 70 22.87 -5.79 -4.22
N ARG A 71 21.55 -5.84 -4.38
CA ARG A 71 20.72 -4.63 -4.46
C ARG A 71 20.68 -3.88 -3.13
N VAL A 72 20.60 -4.61 -2.03
CA VAL A 72 20.67 -4.00 -0.69
C VAL A 72 22.03 -3.32 -0.45
N HIS A 73 23.14 -3.97 -0.82
CA HIS A 73 24.48 -3.47 -0.50
C HIS A 73 25.05 -2.49 -1.54
N TYR A 74 25.18 -2.92 -2.78
CA TYR A 74 25.87 -2.18 -3.84
C TYR A 74 24.96 -1.20 -4.57
N GLU A 75 23.67 -1.52 -4.67
CA GLU A 75 22.69 -0.57 -5.19
C GLU A 75 22.06 0.27 -4.08
N GLU A 76 22.48 0.16 -2.83
CA GLU A 76 21.99 0.96 -1.70
C GLU A 76 20.45 0.96 -1.57
N LEU A 77 19.78 -0.14 -1.91
CA LEU A 77 18.33 -0.25 -1.77
C LEU A 77 17.93 -0.17 -0.29
N GLN A 78 17.15 0.86 0.06
CA GLN A 78 16.72 1.07 1.43
C GLN A 78 15.36 0.41 1.70
N LEU A 79 15.30 -0.41 2.73
CA LEU A 79 14.11 -1.17 3.11
C LEU A 79 13.66 -0.76 4.51
N PHE A 80 12.38 -0.40 4.66
CA PHE A 80 11.85 -0.06 5.98
C PHE A 80 10.37 -0.41 6.10
N GLY A 81 9.97 -0.85 7.30
CA GLY A 81 8.58 -1.04 7.65
C GLY A 81 7.98 0.17 8.34
N VAL A 82 6.66 0.31 8.24
CA VAL A 82 5.90 1.27 9.03
C VAL A 82 4.76 0.56 9.74
N PHE A 83 4.46 0.97 10.97
CA PHE A 83 3.36 0.42 11.74
C PHE A 83 2.63 1.54 12.46
N HIS A 84 1.31 1.61 12.25
CA HIS A 84 0.45 2.64 12.83
C HIS A 84 0.92 4.07 12.49
N HIS A 85 0.52 5.02 13.33
CA HIS A 85 0.80 6.44 13.23
C HIS A 85 1.18 6.97 14.62
N THR A 86 1.89 8.09 14.63
CA THR A 86 2.14 8.86 15.86
C THR A 86 1.05 9.92 16.02
N PRO A 87 0.86 10.50 17.23
CA PRO A 87 -0.06 11.62 17.41
C PRO A 87 0.20 12.79 16.45
N ALA A 88 1.47 13.08 16.16
CA ALA A 88 1.84 14.12 15.21
C ALA A 88 1.35 13.82 13.78
N TYR A 89 1.45 12.56 13.33
CA TYR A 89 0.92 12.17 12.02
C TYR A 89 -0.61 12.18 11.98
N PHE A 90 -1.28 11.81 13.09
CA PHE A 90 -2.74 11.91 13.18
C PHE A 90 -3.22 13.36 13.07
N GLN A 91 -2.60 14.28 13.83
CA GLN A 91 -2.91 15.71 13.74
C GLN A 91 -2.76 16.23 12.31
N LYS A 92 -1.67 15.86 11.62
CA LYS A 92 -1.43 16.24 10.24
C LYS A 92 -2.46 15.67 9.27
N ALA A 93 -2.93 14.44 9.50
CA ALA A 93 -4.01 13.85 8.71
C ALA A 93 -5.33 14.63 8.89
N VAL A 94 -5.67 15.02 10.12
CA VAL A 94 -6.83 15.88 10.40
C VAL A 94 -6.70 17.22 9.67
N GLU A 95 -5.54 17.87 9.73
CA GLU A 95 -5.28 19.14 9.03
C GLU A 95 -5.46 19.01 7.51
N TYR A 96 -5.01 17.91 6.91
CA TYR A 96 -5.17 17.66 5.47
C TYR A 96 -6.63 17.44 5.06
N LEU A 97 -7.40 16.77 5.91
CA LEU A 97 -8.84 16.57 5.70
C LEU A 97 -9.60 17.88 5.88
N SER A 98 -9.35 18.61 6.97
CA SER A 98 -10.08 19.84 7.30
C SER A 98 -9.77 20.99 6.33
N SER A 99 -8.56 21.02 5.77
CA SER A 99 -8.19 22.00 4.72
C SER A 99 -8.70 21.62 3.33
N GLY A 100 -9.28 20.42 3.15
CA GLY A 100 -9.71 19.91 1.84
C GLY A 100 -8.55 19.57 0.90
N LYS A 101 -7.32 19.47 1.42
CA LYS A 101 -6.12 19.08 0.67
C LYS A 101 -6.14 17.60 0.31
N ILE A 102 -6.74 16.79 1.18
CA ILE A 102 -7.19 15.44 0.89
C ILE A 102 -8.71 15.45 1.05
N ARG A 103 -9.41 14.96 0.02
CA ARG A 103 -10.85 14.86 0.06
C ARG A 103 -11.24 13.37 0.06
N PRO A 104 -11.91 12.88 1.12
CA PRO A 104 -12.15 11.45 1.31
C PRO A 104 -13.45 10.95 0.67
N GLU A 105 -14.09 11.75 -0.20
CA GLU A 105 -15.37 11.37 -0.79
C GLU A 105 -15.23 10.06 -1.56
N GLY A 106 -16.20 9.16 -1.37
CA GLY A 106 -16.18 7.83 -1.97
C GLY A 106 -15.39 6.78 -1.20
N LEU A 107 -14.64 7.13 -0.14
CA LEU A 107 -14.03 6.12 0.73
C LEU A 107 -15.07 5.37 1.56
N VAL A 108 -15.98 6.10 2.22
CA VAL A 108 -17.10 5.51 2.98
C VAL A 108 -18.20 5.14 1.98
N VAL A 109 -18.41 3.85 1.80
CA VAL A 109 -19.38 3.29 0.83
C VAL A 109 -20.68 2.82 1.50
N GLY A 110 -20.79 2.94 2.83
CA GLY A 110 -22.02 2.65 3.54
C GLY A 110 -21.99 3.07 5.01
N GLU A 111 -23.12 3.55 5.49
CA GLU A 111 -23.31 4.01 6.87
C GLU A 111 -24.43 3.21 7.55
N TYR A 112 -24.21 2.84 8.81
CA TYR A 112 -25.11 2.00 9.60
C TYR A 112 -25.25 2.55 11.01
N SER A 113 -26.43 2.40 11.62
CA SER A 113 -26.58 2.64 13.05
C SER A 113 -25.87 1.57 13.88
N LEU A 114 -25.57 1.88 15.15
CA LEU A 114 -24.95 0.93 16.07
C LEU A 114 -25.75 -0.38 16.21
N ASP A 115 -27.09 -0.33 16.22
CA ASP A 115 -27.95 -1.53 16.31
C ASP A 115 -27.76 -2.52 15.14
N ARG A 116 -27.16 -2.06 14.03
CA ARG A 116 -26.90 -2.88 12.83
C ARG A 116 -25.46 -3.37 12.74
N ILE A 117 -24.68 -3.29 13.82
CA ILE A 117 -23.26 -3.67 13.82
C ILE A 117 -23.02 -5.11 13.32
N HIS A 118 -23.93 -6.05 13.59
CA HIS A 118 -23.84 -7.42 13.09
C HIS A 118 -23.96 -7.54 11.56
N GLU A 119 -24.67 -6.61 10.91
CA GLU A 119 -24.72 -6.54 9.45
C GLU A 119 -23.40 -5.99 8.88
N VAL A 120 -22.81 -5.00 9.55
CA VAL A 120 -21.52 -4.41 9.16
C VAL A 120 -20.43 -5.48 9.12
N PHE A 121 -20.30 -6.28 10.18
CA PHE A 121 -19.34 -7.39 10.21
C PHE A 121 -19.61 -8.45 9.13
N ARG A 122 -20.87 -8.89 8.97
CA ARG A 122 -21.25 -9.87 7.92
C ARG A 122 -20.96 -9.36 6.50
N LYS A 123 -21.17 -8.07 6.24
CA LYS A 123 -20.82 -7.46 4.94
C LYS A 123 -19.32 -7.38 4.76
N GLY A 124 -18.57 -7.03 5.81
CA GLY A 124 -17.11 -7.04 5.81
C GLY A 124 -16.54 -8.38 5.33
N GLU A 125 -17.05 -9.49 5.88
CA GLU A 125 -16.61 -10.84 5.52
C GLU A 125 -16.99 -11.26 4.10
N LYS A 126 -18.18 -10.89 3.61
CA LYS A 126 -18.72 -11.40 2.34
C LYS A 126 -18.33 -10.59 1.12
N SER A 127 -18.27 -9.27 1.24
CA SER A 127 -18.18 -8.36 0.08
C SER A 127 -16.95 -7.47 0.08
N ASN A 128 -16.10 -7.55 1.11
CA ASN A 128 -14.88 -6.74 1.28
C ASN A 128 -15.06 -5.27 0.83
N PRO A 129 -16.05 -4.54 1.38
CA PRO A 129 -16.32 -3.16 0.99
C PRO A 129 -15.16 -2.24 1.38
N LEU A 130 -14.94 -1.17 0.62
CA LEU A 130 -13.81 -0.24 0.85
C LEU A 130 -13.76 0.31 2.29
N LYS A 131 -14.86 0.90 2.77
CA LYS A 131 -15.04 1.30 4.17
C LYS A 131 -16.52 1.41 4.53
N LEU A 132 -16.90 0.81 5.65
CA LEU A 132 -18.21 1.02 6.28
C LEU A 132 -18.04 1.87 7.55
N ALA A 133 -18.99 2.78 7.79
CA ALA A 133 -19.04 3.59 9.00
C ALA A 133 -20.22 3.18 9.89
N VAL A 134 -19.98 3.12 11.19
CA VAL A 134 -21.03 2.98 12.20
C VAL A 134 -21.24 4.35 12.82
N ILE A 135 -22.46 4.86 12.72
CA ILE A 135 -22.89 6.11 13.33
C ILE A 135 -23.56 5.75 14.67
N PRO A 136 -23.00 6.22 15.80
CA PRO A 136 -23.53 5.94 17.13
C PRO A 136 -24.98 6.35 17.31
#